data_AF-A0A832MCH6-F1
#
_entry.id   AF-A0A832MCH6-F1
#
_cell.length_a   1.000
_cell.length_b   1.000
_cell.length_c   1.000
_cell.angle_alpha   90.00
_cell.angle_beta   90.00
_cell.angle_gamma   90.00
#
_symmetry.space_group_name_H-M   'P 1'
#
loop_
_entity.id
_entity.type
_entity.pdbx_description
1 polymer ?
#
loop_
_entity_poly.entity_id
_entity_poly.type
_entity_poly.pdbx_seq_one_letter_code
_entity_poly.pdbx_strand_id
1 'polypeptide(L)'
;MQSKTKTTRGTSEKESKTSRSAAPTAAQFAVTNIGDPTGPEPRQPLICSSNPLARPKHVTGPGIAPPQWRCILREVLITETQLRRRVAELARAITRDYVGKDLVVVAVLTGTVMFLADLLRHLQLPLRLDFVGVSSYREGTKRGRLIHTKTLRIDIKDRDVLLVDDILDTGNTLAAVQDQLRRLRPRSLRTCVLLDKPARRERAVKVDYVGFIIPNVFVVGYGLDYNEQYRNLPFIGVLRS
;
A
#
# COMPACT_ATOMS: atom_id res chain seq x y z
N MET A 1 -8.88 4.38 79.13
CA MET A 1 -8.50 5.50 80.02
C MET A 1 -7.07 5.92 79.67
N GLN A 2 -6.78 7.23 79.60
CA GLN A 2 -5.43 7.85 79.49
C GLN A 2 -4.66 7.51 78.16
N SER A 3 -3.97 8.38 77.40
CA SER A 3 -3.18 9.62 77.61
C SER A 3 -1.83 9.34 78.31
N LYS A 4 -0.60 9.67 77.87
CA LYS A 4 0.04 10.81 77.13
C LYS A 4 1.39 10.31 76.51
N THR A 5 2.26 10.99 75.72
CA THR A 5 2.39 12.34 75.11
C THR A 5 3.44 12.38 73.95
N LYS A 6 3.38 13.41 73.09
CA LYS A 6 4.48 14.30 72.56
C LYS A 6 5.99 13.90 72.71
N THR A 7 6.92 14.23 71.78
CA THR A 7 6.84 14.84 70.42
C THR A 7 7.82 14.14 69.42
N THR A 8 8.91 14.64 68.77
CA THR A 8 9.60 15.96 68.70
C THR A 8 10.57 16.06 67.49
N ARG A 9 10.47 17.13 66.66
CA ARG A 9 11.28 17.46 65.44
C ARG A 9 11.19 16.45 64.26
N GLY A 10 11.31 16.84 62.99
CA GLY A 10 11.38 18.19 62.40
C GLY A 10 12.42 18.30 61.28
N THR A 11 11.99 18.26 60.01
CA THR A 11 12.85 18.44 58.82
C THR A 11 12.10 19.15 57.70
N SER A 12 12.78 20.10 57.06
CA SER A 12 12.28 21.03 56.04
C SER A 12 11.50 20.38 54.88
N GLU A 13 10.32 20.92 54.58
CA GLU A 13 9.78 20.90 53.22
C GLU A 13 10.70 21.70 52.31
N LYS A 14 11.03 21.16 51.13
CA LYS A 14 11.70 21.91 50.06
C LYS A 14 10.66 22.29 49.02
N GLU A 15 10.39 23.58 48.88
CA GLU A 15 9.61 24.12 47.77
C GLU A 15 10.31 23.80 46.44
N SER A 16 9.79 22.81 45.70
CA SER A 16 10.24 22.56 44.33
C SER A 16 9.66 23.64 43.42
N LYS A 17 10.48 24.64 43.07
CA LYS A 17 10.10 25.73 42.15
C LYS A 17 9.60 25.17 40.82
N THR A 18 8.28 25.23 40.60
CA THR A 18 7.62 24.77 39.37
C THR A 18 7.89 25.75 38.23
N SER A 19 9.08 25.68 37.64
CA SER A 19 9.42 26.44 36.44
C SER A 19 8.50 26.02 35.29
N ARG A 20 7.56 26.90 34.92
CA ARG A 20 6.72 26.72 33.73
C ARG A 20 7.58 26.86 32.47
N SER A 21 8.18 25.75 32.05
CA SER A 21 8.84 25.66 30.74
C SER A 21 7.79 25.91 29.64
N ALA A 22 8.14 26.74 28.65
CA ALA A 22 7.21 27.12 27.60
C ALA A 22 6.89 25.93 26.69
N ALA A 23 5.66 25.88 26.16
CA ALA A 23 5.30 24.89 25.16
C ALA A 23 6.16 25.08 23.89
N PRO A 24 6.66 24.00 23.25
CA PRO A 24 7.45 24.12 22.04
C PRO A 24 6.60 24.67 20.89
N THR A 25 7.06 25.77 20.30
CA THR A 25 6.44 26.40 19.13
C THR A 25 6.30 25.40 17.98
N ALA A 26 5.20 25.45 17.24
CA ALA A 26 4.98 24.57 16.10
C ALA A 26 6.07 24.77 15.03
N ALA A 27 6.95 23.77 14.90
CA ALA A 27 7.99 23.77 13.88
C ALA A 27 7.35 23.69 12.48
N GLN A 28 7.41 24.78 11.72
CA GLN A 28 7.02 24.77 10.32
C GLN A 28 7.96 23.84 9.55
N PHE A 29 7.44 22.72 9.05
CA PHE A 29 8.17 21.86 8.11
C PHE A 29 8.36 22.62 6.80
N ALA A 30 9.51 23.27 6.66
CA ALA A 30 9.96 23.84 5.41
C ALA A 30 10.20 22.71 4.41
N VAL A 31 9.23 22.48 3.51
CA VAL A 31 9.39 21.60 2.36
C VAL A 31 10.33 22.30 1.38
N THR A 32 11.62 21.99 1.48
CA THR A 32 12.64 22.45 0.53
C THR A 32 12.44 21.76 -0.81
N ASN A 33 11.64 22.39 -1.68
CA ASN A 33 11.49 22.01 -3.08
C ASN A 33 12.84 22.12 -3.81
N ILE A 34 13.60 21.03 -3.84
CA ILE A 34 14.74 20.84 -4.74
C ILE A 34 14.23 20.03 -5.93
N GLY A 35 13.51 20.72 -6.81
CA GLY A 35 13.05 20.22 -8.10
C GLY A 35 13.71 21.02 -9.23
N ASP A 36 14.28 20.32 -10.20
CA ASP A 36 14.82 20.92 -11.42
C ASP A 36 13.67 21.56 -12.23
N PRO A 37 13.74 22.87 -12.58
CA PRO A 37 12.66 23.56 -13.28
C PRO A 37 12.56 23.23 -14.78
N THR A 38 13.41 22.34 -15.32
CA THR A 38 13.47 22.04 -16.77
C THR A 38 12.66 20.82 -17.22
N GLY A 39 11.95 20.15 -16.29
CA GLY A 39 10.97 19.13 -16.66
C GLY A 39 9.74 19.73 -17.39
N PRO A 40 9.13 19.04 -18.36
CA PRO A 40 7.93 19.53 -19.02
C PRO A 40 6.79 19.71 -18.01
N GLU A 41 6.13 20.88 -18.06
CA GLU A 41 5.06 21.26 -17.14
C GLU A 41 4.01 20.14 -17.00
N PRO A 42 3.56 19.80 -15.77
CA PRO A 42 2.60 18.73 -15.56
C PRO A 42 1.24 19.09 -16.17
N ARG A 43 1.02 18.62 -17.41
CA ARG A 43 -0.24 18.79 -18.14
C ARG A 43 -1.41 18.42 -17.21
N GLN A 44 -2.31 19.37 -17.01
CA GLN A 44 -3.51 19.17 -16.20
C GLN A 44 -4.28 17.93 -16.66
N PRO A 45 -4.93 17.17 -15.75
CA PRO A 45 -5.70 15.98 -16.14
C PRO A 45 -6.88 16.36 -17.01
N LEU A 46 -6.68 16.25 -18.32
CA LEU A 46 -7.69 16.48 -19.35
C LEU A 46 -8.78 15.41 -19.28
N ILE A 47 -9.80 15.64 -18.47
CA ILE A 47 -11.03 14.85 -18.52
C ILE A 47 -11.74 15.17 -19.84
N CYS A 48 -11.86 14.19 -20.73
CA CYS A 48 -12.46 14.33 -22.07
C CYS A 48 -14.00 14.47 -22.06
N SER A 49 -14.57 15.12 -21.04
CA SER A 49 -16.02 15.23 -20.82
C SER A 49 -16.39 16.62 -20.32
N SER A 50 -17.44 17.20 -20.91
CA SER A 50 -18.06 18.44 -20.47
C SER A 50 -18.69 18.37 -19.07
N ASN A 51 -18.83 17.17 -18.51
CA ASN A 51 -19.11 16.96 -17.09
C ASN A 51 -17.94 16.20 -16.43
N PRO A 52 -17.09 16.87 -15.63
CA PRO A 52 -15.95 16.24 -14.94
C PRO A 52 -16.34 15.50 -13.64
N LEU A 53 -17.55 15.72 -13.11
CA LEU A 53 -18.05 15.08 -11.89
C LEU A 53 -18.83 13.78 -12.16
N ALA A 54 -19.08 13.45 -13.43
CA ALA A 54 -19.75 12.23 -13.83
C ALA A 54 -18.91 10.99 -13.48
N ARG A 55 -19.36 10.22 -12.47
CA ARG A 55 -18.76 8.92 -12.13
C ARG A 55 -18.62 8.04 -13.39
N PRO A 56 -17.51 7.28 -13.55
CA PRO A 56 -17.39 6.32 -14.64
C PRO A 56 -18.60 5.37 -14.64
N LYS A 57 -19.27 5.23 -15.79
CA LYS A 57 -20.25 4.16 -15.98
C LYS A 57 -19.51 2.82 -15.89
N HIS A 58 -20.13 1.82 -15.24
CA HIS A 58 -19.56 0.47 -15.13
C HIS A 58 -19.08 -0.03 -16.49
N VAL A 59 -17.80 -0.41 -16.58
CA VAL A 59 -17.22 -0.92 -17.83
C VAL A 59 -17.47 -2.43 -17.89
N THR A 60 -18.28 -2.85 -18.86
CA THR A 60 -18.77 -4.23 -18.98
C THR A 60 -17.93 -5.11 -19.92
N GLY A 61 -17.06 -4.53 -20.75
CA GLY A 61 -16.15 -5.26 -21.64
C GLY A 61 -14.79 -4.56 -21.79
N PRO A 62 -13.70 -5.31 -22.07
CA PRO A 62 -12.38 -4.74 -22.33
C PRO A 62 -12.33 -4.00 -23.68
N GLY A 63 -11.20 -3.36 -23.98
CA GLY A 63 -11.00 -2.60 -25.20
C GLY A 63 -11.40 -1.13 -25.04
N ILE A 64 -12.63 -0.74 -25.41
CA ILE A 64 -12.95 0.68 -25.59
C ILE A 64 -12.97 1.46 -24.26
N ALA A 65 -12.06 2.44 -24.11
CA ALA A 65 -12.07 3.37 -22.98
C ALA A 65 -13.36 4.22 -22.93
N PRO A 66 -13.93 4.47 -21.73
CA PRO A 66 -15.08 5.37 -21.56
C PRO A 66 -14.78 6.77 -22.12
N PRO A 67 -15.75 7.47 -22.75
CA PRO A 67 -15.51 8.74 -23.45
C PRO A 67 -14.68 9.77 -22.67
N GLN A 68 -15.00 9.98 -21.38
CA GLN A 68 -14.31 10.92 -20.50
C GLN A 68 -12.81 10.62 -20.27
N TRP A 69 -12.35 9.40 -20.57
CA TRP A 69 -10.97 8.96 -20.38
C TRP A 69 -10.22 8.73 -21.71
N ARG A 70 -10.86 8.90 -22.87
CA ARG A 70 -10.27 8.50 -24.17
C ARG A 70 -8.99 9.23 -24.55
N CYS A 71 -8.76 10.47 -24.11
CA CYS A 71 -7.49 11.17 -24.32
C CYS A 71 -6.33 10.62 -23.47
N ILE A 72 -6.62 10.01 -22.32
CA ILE A 72 -5.61 9.54 -21.35
C ILE A 72 -5.37 8.02 -21.50
N LEU A 73 -6.42 7.26 -21.80
CA LEU A 73 -6.37 5.79 -21.89
C LEU A 73 -6.45 5.31 -23.34
N ARG A 74 -5.56 4.39 -23.70
CA ARG A 74 -5.59 3.64 -24.96
C ARG A 74 -6.80 2.73 -24.98
N GLU A 75 -6.95 1.92 -23.94
CA GLU A 75 -7.94 0.87 -23.81
C GLU A 75 -8.20 0.49 -22.33
N VAL A 76 -9.27 -0.27 -22.08
CA VAL A 76 -9.48 -0.97 -20.80
C VAL A 76 -8.95 -2.39 -20.91
N LEU A 77 -7.96 -2.72 -20.08
CA LEU A 77 -7.31 -4.04 -20.07
C LEU A 77 -8.08 -5.04 -19.22
N ILE A 78 -8.56 -4.61 -18.04
CA ILE A 78 -9.31 -5.46 -17.09
C ILE A 78 -10.49 -4.66 -16.55
N THR A 79 -11.70 -5.15 -16.80
CA THR A 79 -12.95 -4.54 -16.34
C THR A 79 -13.20 -4.72 -14.85
N GLU A 80 -14.03 -3.85 -14.30
CA GLU A 80 -14.56 -3.94 -12.93
C GLU A 80 -15.19 -5.31 -12.61
N THR A 81 -15.90 -5.91 -13.57
CA THR A 81 -16.51 -7.24 -13.38
C THR A 81 -15.50 -8.37 -13.45
N GLN A 82 -14.44 -8.26 -14.28
CA GLN A 82 -13.32 -9.21 -14.23
C GLN A 82 -12.56 -9.10 -12.90
N LEU A 83 -12.26 -7.88 -12.43
CA LEU A 83 -11.62 -7.62 -11.13
C LEU A 83 -12.42 -8.26 -9.99
N ARG A 84 -13.68 -7.85 -9.81
CA ARG A 84 -14.60 -8.37 -8.78
C ARG A 84 -14.69 -9.90 -8.80
N ARG A 85 -14.84 -10.51 -9.98
CA ARG A 85 -14.84 -11.97 -10.12
C ARG A 85 -13.51 -12.59 -9.67
N ARG A 86 -12.39 -12.05 -10.13
CA ARG A 86 -11.06 -12.64 -9.87
C ARG A 86 -10.64 -12.48 -8.41
N VAL A 87 -10.94 -11.35 -7.78
CA VAL A 87 -10.72 -11.14 -6.34
C VAL A 87 -11.52 -12.16 -5.51
N ALA A 88 -12.78 -12.45 -5.87
CA ALA A 88 -13.57 -13.50 -5.23
C ALA A 88 -13.10 -14.94 -5.54
N GLU A 89 -12.36 -15.18 -6.63
CA GLU A 89 -11.65 -16.45 -6.87
C GLU A 89 -10.39 -16.56 -5.98
N LEU A 90 -9.56 -15.51 -5.91
CA LEU A 90 -8.37 -15.44 -5.07
C LEU A 90 -8.73 -15.61 -3.58
N ALA A 91 -9.72 -14.87 -3.09
CA ALA A 91 -10.16 -14.92 -1.71
C ALA A 91 -10.66 -16.32 -1.30
N ARG A 92 -11.37 -17.02 -2.19
CA ARG A 92 -11.78 -18.42 -1.95
C ARG A 92 -10.60 -19.39 -1.93
N ALA A 93 -9.52 -19.14 -2.66
CA ALA A 93 -8.30 -19.94 -2.57
C ALA A 93 -7.58 -19.69 -1.24
N ILE A 94 -7.31 -18.42 -0.92
CA ILE A 94 -6.66 -18.00 0.33
C ILE A 94 -7.46 -18.48 1.56
N THR A 95 -8.78 -18.39 1.55
CA THR A 95 -9.63 -18.83 2.68
C THR A 95 -9.49 -20.33 2.94
N ARG A 96 -9.43 -21.19 1.90
CA ARG A 96 -9.19 -22.64 2.09
C ARG A 96 -7.80 -22.91 2.66
N ASP A 97 -6.79 -22.24 2.11
CA ASP A 97 -5.39 -22.50 2.44
C ASP A 97 -4.97 -21.95 3.82
N TYR A 98 -5.78 -21.08 4.43
CA TYR A 98 -5.56 -20.50 5.77
C TYR A 98 -6.68 -20.77 6.80
N VAL A 99 -7.68 -21.62 6.50
CA VAL A 99 -8.71 -21.98 7.49
C VAL A 99 -8.06 -22.59 8.74
N GLY A 100 -8.47 -22.11 9.92
CA GLY A 100 -7.90 -22.54 11.21
C GLY A 100 -6.47 -22.06 11.52
N LYS A 101 -5.89 -21.13 10.73
CA LYS A 101 -4.54 -20.59 10.95
C LYS A 101 -4.54 -19.15 11.49
N ASP A 102 -3.47 -18.76 12.18
CA ASP A 102 -3.25 -17.40 12.65
C ASP A 102 -2.68 -16.51 11.54
N LEU A 103 -3.56 -16.05 10.64
CA LEU A 103 -3.19 -15.27 9.46
C LEU A 103 -2.91 -13.80 9.80
N VAL A 104 -1.74 -13.31 9.36
CA VAL A 104 -1.46 -11.88 9.19
C VAL A 104 -1.37 -11.55 7.70
N VAL A 105 -2.27 -10.68 7.24
CA VAL A 105 -2.18 -10.04 5.93
C VAL A 105 -1.26 -8.83 6.06
N VAL A 106 -0.24 -8.74 5.19
CA VAL A 106 0.70 -7.62 5.13
C VAL A 106 0.65 -7.03 3.73
N ALA A 107 0.16 -5.80 3.60
CA ALA A 107 0.00 -5.15 2.29
C ALA A 107 1.12 -4.13 2.00
N VAL A 108 1.58 -4.07 0.75
CA VAL A 108 2.52 -3.05 0.27
C VAL A 108 1.75 -1.76 -0.05
N LEU A 109 2.20 -0.62 0.46
CA LEU A 109 1.61 0.70 0.14
C LEU A 109 2.27 1.33 -1.10
N THR A 110 1.55 2.11 -1.92
CA THR A 110 0.16 2.58 -1.73
C THR A 110 -0.87 1.90 -2.65
N GLY A 111 -0.47 1.45 -3.84
CA GLY A 111 -1.41 1.02 -4.88
C GLY A 111 -2.31 -0.16 -4.48
N THR A 112 -1.80 -1.10 -3.68
CA THR A 112 -2.54 -2.26 -3.17
C THR A 112 -3.83 -1.94 -2.42
N VAL A 113 -4.04 -0.72 -1.92
CA VAL A 113 -5.19 -0.35 -1.05
C VAL A 113 -6.56 -0.74 -1.65
N MET A 114 -6.79 -0.54 -2.95
CA MET A 114 -8.08 -0.87 -3.58
C MET A 114 -8.30 -2.38 -3.67
N PHE A 115 -7.30 -3.09 -4.23
CA PHE A 115 -7.30 -4.55 -4.33
C PHE A 115 -7.44 -5.24 -2.97
N LEU A 116 -6.70 -4.76 -1.97
CA LEU A 116 -6.75 -5.24 -0.59
C LEU A 116 -8.15 -5.09 0.01
N ALA A 117 -8.78 -3.92 -0.16
CA ALA A 117 -10.09 -3.67 0.42
C ALA A 117 -11.16 -4.65 -0.10
N ASP A 118 -11.16 -4.97 -1.39
CA ASP A 118 -12.06 -5.98 -1.96
C ASP A 118 -11.64 -7.41 -1.62
N LEU A 119 -10.35 -7.70 -1.55
CA LEU A 119 -9.85 -9.03 -1.14
C LEU A 119 -10.28 -9.36 0.29
N LEU A 120 -10.06 -8.43 1.22
CA LEU A 120 -10.43 -8.59 2.64
C LEU A 120 -11.94 -8.78 2.83
N ARG A 121 -12.79 -8.06 2.07
CA ARG A 121 -14.26 -8.25 2.09
C ARG A 121 -14.70 -9.65 1.69
N HIS A 122 -13.86 -10.40 0.97
CA HIS A 122 -14.15 -11.77 0.53
C HIS A 122 -13.41 -12.86 1.33
N LEU A 123 -12.51 -12.51 2.28
CA LEU A 123 -11.84 -13.50 3.14
C LEU A 123 -12.74 -13.88 4.32
N GLN A 124 -13.22 -15.12 4.33
CA GLN A 124 -14.15 -15.63 5.33
C GLN A 124 -13.42 -16.35 6.49
N LEU A 125 -12.46 -15.66 7.10
CA LEU A 125 -11.72 -16.16 8.27
C LEU A 125 -11.20 -15.03 9.17
N PRO A 126 -10.89 -15.30 10.46
CA PRO A 126 -10.20 -14.34 11.32
C PRO A 126 -8.80 -14.06 10.78
N LEU A 127 -8.42 -12.78 10.71
CA LEU A 127 -7.10 -12.34 10.28
C LEU A 127 -6.68 -11.05 10.98
N ARG A 128 -5.39 -10.76 10.95
CA ARG A 128 -4.81 -9.46 11.31
C ARG A 128 -4.35 -8.74 10.05
N LEU A 129 -4.36 -7.41 10.06
CA LEU A 129 -3.89 -6.58 8.96
C LEU A 129 -2.82 -5.59 9.42
N ASP A 130 -1.73 -5.52 8.67
CA ASP A 130 -0.76 -4.42 8.74
C ASP A 130 -0.25 -4.09 7.32
N PHE A 131 0.56 -3.05 7.21
CA PHE A 131 1.11 -2.59 5.93
C PHE A 131 2.61 -2.30 6.05
N VAL A 132 3.32 -2.50 4.95
CA VAL A 132 4.69 -2.01 4.75
C VAL A 132 4.67 -0.91 3.70
N GLY A 133 5.33 0.21 4.00
CA GLY A 133 5.57 1.28 3.04
C GLY A 133 7.00 1.21 2.57
N VAL A 134 7.20 1.15 1.25
CA VAL A 134 8.52 1.08 0.63
C VAL A 134 8.60 2.01 -0.57
N SER A 135 9.72 2.71 -0.73
CA SER A 135 10.02 3.52 -1.91
C SER A 135 11.42 3.20 -2.43
N SER A 136 11.58 3.23 -3.75
CA SER A 136 12.89 3.13 -4.40
C SER A 136 13.52 4.51 -4.49
N TYR A 137 14.65 4.74 -3.83
CA TYR A 137 15.42 5.97 -4.07
C TYR A 137 15.96 5.97 -5.51
N ARG A 138 16.02 7.15 -6.14
CA ARG A 138 16.67 7.33 -7.46
C ARG A 138 17.90 8.21 -7.25
N GLU A 139 19.07 7.64 -7.50
CA GLU A 139 20.36 8.28 -7.26
C GLU A 139 21.14 8.23 -8.57
N GLY A 140 20.90 9.23 -9.42
CA GLY A 140 21.32 9.21 -10.83
C GLY A 140 20.70 8.07 -11.64
N THR A 141 21.50 7.44 -12.49
CA THR A 141 21.10 6.34 -13.38
C THR A 141 20.96 4.97 -12.71
N LYS A 142 21.15 4.86 -11.38
CA LYS A 142 21.00 3.60 -10.63
C LYS A 142 19.76 3.66 -9.72
N ARG A 143 19.02 2.55 -9.64
CA ARG A 143 18.01 2.35 -8.60
C ARG A 143 18.74 2.21 -7.26
N GLY A 144 18.49 3.14 -6.34
CA GLY A 144 19.13 3.21 -5.03
C GLY A 144 18.53 2.25 -4.01
N ARG A 145 18.97 2.39 -2.75
CA ARG A 145 18.50 1.55 -1.64
C ARG A 145 16.98 1.70 -1.43
N LEU A 146 16.32 0.60 -1.07
CA LEU A 146 14.92 0.63 -0.65
C LEU A 146 14.80 1.45 0.65
N ILE A 147 13.91 2.43 0.68
CA ILE A 147 13.59 3.24 1.86
C ILE A 147 12.26 2.74 2.43
N HIS A 148 12.22 2.49 3.74
CA HIS A 148 10.98 2.11 4.42
C HIS A 148 10.21 3.38 4.84
N THR A 149 9.09 3.64 4.19
CA THR A 149 8.17 4.75 4.53
C THR A 149 7.15 4.37 5.61
N LYS A 150 6.90 3.06 5.79
CA LYS A 150 6.19 2.52 6.96
C LYS A 150 6.71 1.13 7.34
N THR A 151 7.00 0.95 8.62
CA THR A 151 7.36 -0.34 9.22
C THR A 151 6.12 -1.09 9.74
N LEU A 152 6.23 -2.41 9.81
CA LEU A 152 5.32 -3.28 10.55
C LEU A 152 5.27 -2.90 12.05
N ARG A 153 4.10 -3.12 12.64
CA ARG A 153 3.77 -2.97 14.06
C ARG A 153 3.29 -4.30 14.66
N ILE A 154 2.63 -5.14 13.85
CA ILE A 154 2.22 -6.48 14.24
C ILE A 154 3.42 -7.42 14.19
N ASP A 155 3.70 -8.11 15.29
CA ASP A 155 4.65 -9.22 15.32
C ASP A 155 4.11 -10.40 14.48
N ILE A 156 4.91 -10.85 13.52
CA ILE A 156 4.60 -11.96 12.61
C ILE A 156 5.38 -13.24 12.91
N LYS A 157 6.23 -13.24 13.96
CA LYS A 157 7.02 -14.42 14.35
C LYS A 157 6.11 -15.61 14.64
N ASP A 158 6.46 -16.77 14.08
CA ASP A 158 5.69 -18.02 14.19
C ASP A 158 4.21 -17.94 13.74
N ARG A 159 3.83 -16.90 12.97
CA ARG A 159 2.48 -16.76 12.36
C ARG A 159 2.48 -17.09 10.87
N ASP A 160 1.29 -17.34 10.33
CA ASP A 160 1.07 -17.53 8.90
C ASP A 160 0.92 -16.16 8.22
N VAL A 161 1.73 -15.86 7.20
CA VAL A 161 1.76 -14.53 6.58
C VAL A 161 1.39 -14.58 5.10
N LEU A 162 0.50 -13.67 4.70
CA LEU A 162 0.19 -13.36 3.32
C LEU A 162 0.65 -11.95 2.98
N LEU A 163 1.73 -11.85 2.20
CA LEU A 163 2.14 -10.59 1.58
C LEU A 163 1.21 -10.28 0.39
N VAL A 164 0.69 -9.07 0.31
CA VAL A 164 -0.20 -8.60 -0.77
C VAL A 164 0.40 -7.37 -1.45
N ASP A 165 0.45 -7.38 -2.78
CA ASP A 165 1.00 -6.31 -3.63
C ASP A 165 0.06 -6.08 -4.84
N ASP A 166 0.04 -4.89 -5.45
CA ASP A 166 -0.79 -4.65 -6.65
C ASP A 166 -0.13 -5.14 -7.93
N ILE A 167 1.17 -4.92 -8.11
CA ILE A 167 1.87 -5.31 -9.34
C ILE A 167 3.26 -5.91 -9.12
N LEU A 168 3.37 -7.20 -9.45
CA LEU A 168 4.68 -7.84 -9.68
C LEU A 168 5.23 -7.42 -11.05
N ASP A 169 5.92 -6.28 -11.06
CA ASP A 169 6.69 -5.79 -12.20
C ASP A 169 8.08 -6.46 -12.21
N THR A 170 9.18 -5.74 -12.00
CA THR A 170 10.55 -6.30 -12.04
C THR A 170 10.86 -7.42 -11.03
N GLY A 171 10.16 -7.42 -9.88
CA GLY A 171 10.38 -8.33 -8.75
C GLY A 171 11.31 -7.81 -7.66
N ASN A 172 12.04 -6.71 -7.90
CA ASN A 172 13.01 -6.17 -6.93
C ASN A 172 12.36 -5.76 -5.60
N THR A 173 11.30 -4.95 -5.65
CA THR A 173 10.55 -4.49 -4.47
C THR A 173 9.96 -5.66 -3.69
N LEU A 174 9.17 -6.50 -4.36
CA LEU A 174 8.47 -7.61 -3.74
C LEU A 174 9.42 -8.60 -3.06
N ALA A 175 10.53 -8.96 -3.72
CA ALA A 175 11.52 -9.85 -3.13
C ALA A 175 12.27 -9.20 -1.96
N ALA A 176 12.60 -7.90 -2.02
CA ALA A 176 13.21 -7.20 -0.89
C ALA A 176 12.28 -7.15 0.34
N VAL A 177 10.97 -6.97 0.13
CA VAL A 177 9.95 -7.10 1.18
C VAL A 177 9.86 -8.54 1.68
N GLN A 178 9.78 -9.56 0.81
CA GLN A 178 9.77 -10.96 1.25
C GLN A 178 11.01 -11.30 2.10
N ASP A 179 12.20 -10.81 1.74
CA ASP A 179 13.44 -11.02 2.49
C ASP A 179 13.41 -10.32 3.86
N GLN A 180 12.78 -9.15 3.97
CA GLN A 180 12.50 -8.49 5.25
C GLN A 180 11.57 -9.33 6.12
N LEU A 181 10.45 -9.81 5.57
CA LEU A 181 9.49 -10.62 6.31
C LEU A 181 10.10 -11.95 6.78
N ARG A 182 10.88 -12.63 5.94
CA ARG A 182 11.62 -13.86 6.29
C ARG A 182 12.52 -13.69 7.51
N ARG A 183 13.20 -12.54 7.65
CA ARG A 183 14.06 -12.24 8.82
C ARG A 183 13.30 -12.15 10.14
N LEU A 184 12.00 -11.86 10.10
CA LEU A 184 11.10 -11.87 11.28
C LEU A 184 10.57 -13.27 11.64
N ARG A 185 10.98 -14.31 10.91
CA ARG A 185 10.69 -15.73 11.17
C ARG A 185 9.19 -16.08 11.29
N PRO A 186 8.36 -15.76 10.30
CA PRO A 186 7.00 -16.29 10.23
C PRO A 186 7.00 -17.80 9.98
N ARG A 187 5.94 -18.48 10.44
CA ARG A 187 5.70 -19.92 10.23
C ARG A 187 5.50 -20.26 8.76
N SER A 188 4.83 -19.38 8.02
CA SER A 188 4.79 -19.42 6.57
C SER A 188 4.76 -18.01 6.00
N LEU A 189 5.31 -17.85 4.79
CA LEU A 189 5.19 -16.63 4.01
C LEU A 189 4.76 -17.03 2.60
N ARG A 190 3.53 -16.67 2.23
CA ARG A 190 3.05 -16.71 0.84
C ARG A 190 2.85 -15.31 0.30
N THR A 191 2.62 -15.19 -0.99
CA THR A 191 2.40 -13.90 -1.65
C THR A 191 1.24 -13.95 -2.65
N CYS A 192 0.41 -12.91 -2.61
CA CYS A 192 -0.68 -12.64 -3.54
C CYS A 192 -0.40 -11.33 -4.28
N VAL A 193 -0.52 -11.32 -5.61
CA VAL A 193 -0.41 -10.09 -6.42
C VAL A 193 -1.59 -9.96 -7.35
N LEU A 194 -2.12 -8.74 -7.55
CA LEU A 194 -3.22 -8.56 -8.51
C LEU A 194 -2.73 -8.73 -9.95
N LEU A 195 -1.58 -8.12 -10.28
CA LEU A 195 -0.98 -8.16 -11.62
C LEU A 195 0.40 -8.80 -11.59
N ASP A 196 0.72 -9.59 -12.61
CA ASP A 196 2.09 -10.02 -12.91
C ASP A 196 2.49 -9.65 -14.35
N LYS A 197 3.73 -9.20 -14.53
CA LYS A 197 4.37 -8.94 -15.82
C LYS A 197 5.62 -9.83 -15.99
N PRO A 198 5.49 -11.11 -16.40
CA PRO A 198 6.63 -12.01 -16.59
C PRO A 198 7.71 -11.44 -17.52
N ALA A 199 7.31 -10.73 -18.58
CA ALA A 199 8.23 -10.08 -19.54
C ALA A 199 9.05 -8.90 -18.97
N ARG A 200 8.85 -8.55 -17.69
CA ARG A 200 9.61 -7.51 -16.96
C ARG A 200 10.51 -8.09 -15.86
N ARG A 201 10.51 -9.41 -15.66
CA ARG A 201 11.20 -10.10 -14.56
C ARG A 201 12.72 -9.89 -14.60
N GLU A 202 13.23 -9.07 -13.68
CA GLU A 202 14.66 -8.90 -13.43
C GLU A 202 15.15 -9.83 -12.30
N ARG A 203 14.36 -9.94 -11.22
CA ARG A 203 14.67 -10.78 -10.05
C ARG A 203 13.62 -11.86 -9.88
N ALA A 204 14.04 -13.13 -9.81
CA ALA A 204 13.14 -14.25 -9.54
C ALA A 204 12.44 -14.08 -8.17
N VAL A 205 11.11 -14.21 -8.16
CA VAL A 205 10.26 -14.13 -6.95
C VAL A 205 9.22 -15.24 -7.02
N LYS A 206 8.99 -15.94 -5.91
CA LYS A 206 7.85 -16.85 -5.79
C LYS A 206 6.60 -16.04 -5.45
N VAL A 207 5.51 -16.29 -6.17
CA VAL A 207 4.15 -15.85 -5.84
C VAL A 207 3.25 -17.09 -5.82
N ASP A 208 2.33 -17.14 -4.86
CA ASP A 208 1.44 -18.28 -4.63
C ASP A 208 0.03 -18.03 -5.20
N TYR A 209 -0.37 -16.76 -5.32
CA TYR A 209 -1.65 -16.36 -5.90
C TYR A 209 -1.46 -15.17 -6.86
N VAL A 210 -1.86 -15.32 -8.13
CA VAL A 210 -1.79 -14.25 -9.15
C VAL A 210 -3.21 -13.95 -9.65
N GLY A 211 -3.60 -12.67 -9.61
CA GLY A 211 -4.85 -12.21 -10.19
C GLY A 211 -4.86 -12.35 -11.70
N PHE A 212 -4.02 -11.58 -12.39
CA PHE A 212 -3.93 -11.53 -13.85
C PHE A 212 -2.47 -11.47 -14.30
N ILE A 213 -2.12 -12.28 -15.30
CA ILE A 213 -0.87 -12.10 -16.07
C ILE A 213 -1.18 -11.09 -17.18
N ILE A 214 -0.35 -10.05 -17.31
CA ILE A 214 -0.54 -8.96 -18.29
C ILE A 214 0.74 -8.70 -19.11
N PRO A 215 0.61 -8.16 -20.33
CA PRO A 215 1.77 -7.76 -21.14
C PRO A 215 2.54 -6.58 -20.51
N ASN A 216 3.74 -6.32 -21.03
CA ASN A 216 4.55 -5.16 -20.64
C ASN A 216 3.97 -3.85 -21.20
N VAL A 217 2.88 -3.37 -20.59
CA VAL A 217 2.24 -2.08 -20.86
C VAL A 217 2.18 -1.22 -19.59
N PHE A 218 2.03 0.09 -19.74
CA PHE A 218 1.79 0.99 -18.60
C PHE A 218 0.31 0.97 -18.24
N VAL A 219 -0.02 0.69 -16.98
CA VAL A 219 -1.39 0.48 -16.50
C VAL A 219 -1.72 1.41 -15.34
N VAL A 220 -2.96 1.88 -15.31
CA VAL A 220 -3.50 2.74 -14.25
C VAL A 220 -4.92 2.31 -13.88
N GLY A 221 -5.39 2.69 -12.70
CA GLY A 221 -6.71 2.33 -12.18
C GLY A 221 -6.67 1.20 -11.15
N TYR A 222 -7.76 1.08 -10.39
CA TYR A 222 -7.94 0.10 -9.32
C TYR A 222 -6.74 0.04 -8.35
N GLY A 223 -6.27 1.22 -7.92
CA GLY A 223 -5.11 1.41 -7.05
C GLY A 223 -3.83 1.86 -7.77
N LEU A 224 -3.61 1.40 -9.01
CA LEU A 224 -2.45 1.76 -9.83
C LEU A 224 -2.52 3.21 -10.32
N ASP A 225 -1.38 3.89 -10.43
CA ASP A 225 -1.33 5.32 -10.75
C ASP A 225 -0.42 5.70 -11.94
N TYR A 226 -0.62 6.94 -12.38
CA TYR A 226 0.41 7.74 -13.03
C TYR A 226 0.47 9.09 -12.34
N ASN A 227 1.62 9.46 -11.78
CA ASN A 227 1.83 10.68 -10.99
C ASN A 227 0.77 10.86 -9.87
N GLU A 228 0.53 9.82 -9.08
CA GLU A 228 -0.50 9.73 -8.02
C GLU A 228 -1.96 9.81 -8.47
N GLN A 229 -2.23 9.98 -9.77
CA GLN A 229 -3.58 10.09 -10.31
C GLN A 229 -4.14 8.75 -10.79
N TYR A 230 -5.44 8.72 -11.08
CA TYR A 230 -6.19 7.58 -11.65
C TYR A 230 -6.36 6.35 -10.75
N ARG A 231 -5.76 6.30 -9.54
CA ARG A 231 -5.95 5.21 -8.55
C ARG A 231 -7.42 4.83 -8.32
N ASN A 232 -8.34 5.79 -8.50
CA ASN A 232 -9.78 5.70 -8.27
C ASN A 232 -10.62 5.18 -9.45
N LEU A 233 -10.03 4.82 -10.60
CA LEU A 233 -10.79 4.17 -11.68
C LEU A 233 -11.23 2.76 -11.24
N PRO A 234 -12.49 2.33 -11.49
CA PRO A 234 -12.99 1.01 -11.07
C PRO A 234 -12.54 -0.15 -11.99
N PHE A 235 -11.68 0.14 -12.96
CA PHE A 235 -11.13 -0.79 -13.95
C PHE A 235 -9.64 -0.47 -14.16
N ILE A 236 -8.89 -1.40 -14.74
CA ILE A 236 -7.49 -1.19 -15.10
C ILE A 236 -7.41 -0.85 -16.59
N GLY A 237 -6.93 0.36 -16.89
CA GLY A 237 -6.72 0.86 -18.24
C GLY A 237 -5.25 0.90 -18.63
N VAL A 238 -4.97 0.83 -19.93
CA VAL A 238 -3.63 1.11 -20.48
C VAL A 238 -3.53 2.60 -20.78
N LEU A 239 -2.47 3.24 -20.27
CA LEU A 239 -2.21 4.66 -20.52
C LEU A 239 -1.83 4.88 -22.01
N ARG A 240 -2.17 6.03 -22.59
CA ARG A 240 -1.60 6.44 -23.89
C ARG A 240 -0.15 6.86 -23.71
N SER A 241 0.68 6.38 -24.63
CA SER A 241 2.05 6.84 -24.92
C SER A 241 2.01 7.86 -26.05
#